data_AF-A0A416VQ90-F1
#
_entry.id   AF-A0A416VQ90-F1
#
_cell.length_a   1.000
_cell.length_b   1.000
_cell.length_c   1.000
_cell.angle_alpha   90.00
_cell.angle_beta   90.00
_cell.angle_gamma   90.00
#
_symmetry.space_group_name_H-M   'P 1'
#
loop_
_entity.id
_entity.type
_entity.pdbx_description
1 polymer ?
#
loop_
_entity_poly.entity_id
_entity_poly.type
_entity_poly.pdbx_seq_one_letter_code
_entity_poly.pdbx_strand_id
1 'polypeptide(L)'
;MTTKTVRHNVPAGGIYVYVRKHQGKSELIILNGTNDAQELPIHQYKEILDGSQYGQELVSGKKIDLTKNMQLNARQSLIIEL
;
A
#
# COMPACT_ATOMS: atom_id res chain seq x y z
N MET A 1 -1.51 24.20 -10.42
CA MET A 1 -1.68 23.88 -8.99
C MET A 1 -1.47 22.39 -8.82
N THR A 2 -0.50 21.96 -8.03
CA THR A 2 -0.26 20.53 -7.76
C THR A 2 -1.02 20.13 -6.50
N THR A 3 -2.16 19.45 -6.69
CA THR A 3 -3.02 19.01 -5.59
C THR A 3 -2.36 17.86 -4.84
N LYS A 4 -2.16 18.02 -3.53
CA LYS A 4 -1.73 16.95 -2.62
C LYS A 4 -2.98 16.30 -2.03
N THR A 5 -3.16 15.00 -2.23
CA THR A 5 -4.32 14.27 -1.70
C THR A 5 -3.90 13.02 -0.94
N VAL A 6 -4.73 12.63 0.01
CA VAL A 6 -4.64 11.37 0.74
C VAL A 6 -6.00 10.70 0.68
N ARG A 7 -6.05 9.43 0.30
CA ARG A 7 -7.22 8.57 0.47
C ARG A 7 -6.84 7.42 1.38
N HIS A 8 -7.63 7.21 2.43
CA HIS A 8 -7.34 6.20 3.44
C HIS A 8 -8.56 5.33 3.70
N ASN A 9 -8.30 4.08 4.09
CA ASN A 9 -9.33 3.16 4.56
C ASN A 9 -9.34 3.15 6.09
N VAL A 10 -10.47 2.73 6.68
CA VAL A 10 -10.49 2.41 8.12
C VAL A 10 -9.53 1.23 8.35
N PRO A 11 -8.59 1.30 9.32
CA PRO A 11 -7.73 0.17 9.63
C PRO A 11 -8.53 -1.09 9.93
N ALA A 12 -8.12 -2.22 9.37
CA ALA A 12 -8.78 -3.51 9.53
C ALA A 12 -7.76 -4.55 9.97
N GLY A 13 -8.08 -5.32 11.03
CA GLY A 13 -7.20 -6.37 11.54
C GLY A 13 -5.83 -5.87 12.02
N GLY A 14 -5.70 -4.58 12.37
CA GLY A 14 -4.42 -3.97 12.74
C GLY A 14 -3.57 -3.51 11.55
N ILE A 15 -4.06 -3.65 10.32
CA ILE A 15 -3.41 -3.17 9.11
C ILE A 15 -4.02 -1.85 8.66
N TYR A 16 -3.17 -0.87 8.36
CA TYR A 16 -3.57 0.43 7.81
C TYR A 16 -3.02 0.60 6.39
N VAL A 17 -3.92 0.96 5.46
CA VAL A 17 -3.60 1.13 4.04
C VAL A 17 -4.16 2.44 3.53
N TYR A 18 -3.32 3.25 2.91
CA TYR A 18 -3.70 4.52 2.29
C TYR A 18 -2.84 4.86 1.08
N VAL A 19 -3.36 5.72 0.21
CA VAL A 19 -2.64 6.25 -0.94
C VAL A 19 -2.44 7.75 -0.78
N ARG A 20 -1.21 8.20 -1.03
CA ARG A 20 -0.84 9.60 -1.15
C ARG A 20 -0.60 9.92 -2.63
N LYS A 21 -1.19 11.00 -3.13
CA LYS A 21 -0.89 11.54 -4.46
C LYS A 21 -0.24 12.91 -4.35
N HIS A 22 0.88 13.11 -5.05
CA HIS A 22 1.61 14.37 -5.08
C HIS A 22 2.44 14.49 -6.36
N GLN A 23 2.33 15.61 -7.09
CA GLN A 23 3.12 15.88 -8.30
C GLN A 23 3.06 14.76 -9.35
N GLY A 24 1.87 14.17 -9.56
CA GLY A 24 1.68 13.08 -10.52
C GLY A 24 2.15 11.70 -10.04
N LYS A 25 2.81 11.62 -8.88
CA LYS A 25 3.19 10.36 -8.23
C LYS A 25 2.08 9.88 -7.30
N SER A 26 1.87 8.57 -7.29
CA SER A 26 0.98 7.88 -6.35
C SER A 26 1.79 6.89 -5.53
N GLU A 27 1.71 7.01 -4.22
CA GLU A 27 2.40 6.15 -3.27
C GLU A 27 1.33 5.39 -2.47
N LEU A 28 1.41 4.07 -2.48
CA LEU A 28 0.65 3.19 -1.59
C LEU A 28 1.47 2.95 -0.32
N ILE A 29 0.88 3.27 0.83
CA ILE A 29 1.48 3.03 2.14
C ILE A 29 0.70 1.93 2.84
N ILE A 30 1.42 0.93 3.34
CA ILE A 30 0.87 -0.20 4.09
C ILE A 30 1.62 -0.30 5.41
N LEU A 31 0.88 -0.36 6.52
CA LEU A 31 1.44 -0.54 7.86
C LEU A 31 0.80 -1.75 8.53
N ASN A 32 1.60 -2.75 8.89
CA ASN A 32 1.20 -3.79 9.84
C ASN A 32 1.47 -3.27 11.26
N GLY A 33 0.42 -2.87 11.97
CA GLY A 33 0.50 -2.36 13.34
C GLY A 33 0.60 -3.45 14.41
N THR A 34 0.60 -4.72 14.02
CA THR A 34 0.59 -5.88 14.94
C THR A 34 2.00 -6.44 15.15
N ASN A 35 2.13 -7.31 16.15
CA ASN A 35 3.37 -8.07 16.41
C ASN A 35 3.40 -9.40 15.66
N ASP A 36 2.42 -9.66 14.79
CA ASP A 36 2.25 -10.92 14.08
C ASP A 36 2.39 -10.71 12.57
N ALA A 37 2.83 -11.75 11.86
CA ALA A 37 2.76 -11.74 10.40
C ALA A 37 1.30 -11.86 9.95
N GLN A 38 0.94 -11.15 8.88
CA GLN A 38 -0.44 -11.10 8.39
C GLN A 38 -0.47 -11.11 6.86
N GLU A 39 -1.48 -11.76 6.29
CA GLU A 39 -1.77 -11.69 4.87
C GLU A 39 -2.66 -10.48 4.58
N LEU A 40 -2.21 -9.63 3.65
CA LEU A 40 -2.99 -8.51 3.13
C LEU A 40 -3.77 -8.93 1.88
N PRO A 41 -5.12 -9.00 1.95
CA PRO A 41 -5.95 -9.26 0.79
C PRO A 41 -6.03 -8.04 -0.13
N ILE A 42 -5.10 -7.94 -1.09
CA ILE A 42 -4.97 -6.76 -1.98
C ILE A 42 -6.26 -6.43 -2.76
N HIS A 43 -7.09 -7.42 -3.05
CA HIS A 43 -8.36 -7.22 -3.73
C HIS A 43 -9.32 -6.26 -3.03
N GLN A 44 -9.20 -6.06 -1.72
CA GLN A 44 -10.02 -5.12 -0.94
C GLN A 44 -9.65 -3.65 -1.21
N TYR A 45 -8.49 -3.40 -1.83
CA TYR A 45 -7.94 -2.06 -2.04
C TYR A 45 -7.95 -1.62 -3.51
N LYS A 46 -8.65 -2.35 -4.39
CA LYS A 46 -8.69 -2.07 -5.84
C LYS A 46 -9.03 -0.62 -6.20
N GLU A 47 -9.93 0.01 -5.44
CA GLU A 47 -10.34 1.39 -5.67
C GLU A 47 -9.17 2.39 -5.51
N ILE A 48 -8.33 2.20 -4.48
CA ILE A 48 -7.21 3.10 -4.23
C ILE A 48 -6.00 2.81 -5.12
N LEU A 49 -5.92 1.62 -5.72
CA LEU A 49 -4.85 1.22 -6.65
C LEU A 49 -5.03 1.81 -8.05
N ASP A 50 -6.21 2.32 -8.40
CA ASP A 50 -6.46 3.03 -9.67
C ASP A 50 -6.06 2.20 -10.92
N GLY A 51 -6.25 0.88 -10.86
CA GLY A 51 -5.88 -0.06 -11.94
C GLY A 51 -4.43 -0.52 -11.96
N SER A 52 -3.57 -0.05 -11.03
CA SER A 52 -2.16 -0.43 -10.96
C SER A 52 -2.00 -1.92 -10.63
N GLN A 53 -1.36 -2.66 -11.54
CA GLN A 53 -1.10 -4.09 -11.38
C GLN A 53 0.25 -4.39 -10.74
N TYR A 54 1.18 -3.44 -10.82
CA TYR A 54 2.53 -3.56 -10.27
C TYR A 54 2.93 -2.23 -9.63
N GLY A 55 3.89 -2.28 -8.72
CA GLY A 55 4.54 -1.10 -8.18
C GLY A 55 5.97 -1.40 -7.76
N GLN A 56 6.71 -0.37 -7.38
CA GLN A 56 8.07 -0.49 -6.86
C GLN A 56 8.10 -0.18 -5.36
N GLU A 57 8.52 -1.13 -4.54
CA GLU A 57 8.76 -0.88 -3.12
C GLU A 57 10.01 -0.02 -2.97
N LEU A 58 9.88 1.14 -2.33
CA LEU A 58 10.89 2.19 -2.38
C LEU A 58 12.14 1.89 -1.55
N VAL A 59 12.04 1.09 -0.48
CA VAL A 59 13.18 0.81 0.41
C VAL A 59 14.12 -0.23 -0.21
N SER A 60 13.57 -1.30 -0.77
CA SER A 60 14.32 -2.41 -1.37
C SER A 60 14.47 -2.31 -2.88
N GLY A 61 13.70 -1.44 -3.55
CA GLY A 61 13.62 -1.36 -5.01
C GLY A 61 12.89 -2.53 -5.66
N LYS A 62 12.31 -3.45 -4.88
CA LYS A 62 11.67 -4.65 -5.40
C LYS A 62 10.38 -4.32 -6.15
N LYS A 63 10.19 -4.93 -7.32
CA LYS A 63 8.91 -4.92 -8.03
C LYS A 63 7.89 -5.78 -7.28
N ILE A 64 6.74 -5.20 -6.97
CA ILE A 64 5.63 -5.84 -6.27
C ILE A 64 4.49 -6.09 -7.25
N ASP A 65 3.91 -7.30 -7.19
CA ASP A 65 2.70 -7.67 -7.92
C ASP A 65 1.48 -7.34 -7.05
N LEU A 66 0.70 -6.35 -7.48
CA LEU A 66 -0.49 -5.85 -6.80
C LEU A 66 -1.77 -6.58 -7.26
N THR A 67 -1.63 -7.70 -7.96
CA THR A 67 -2.76 -8.58 -8.32
C THR A 67 -2.92 -9.75 -7.35
N LYS A 68 -1.95 -9.93 -6.45
CA LYS A 68 -1.89 -11.04 -5.49
C LYS A 68 -1.94 -10.53 -4.05
N ASN A 69 -2.37 -11.40 -3.15
CA ASN A 69 -2.25 -11.14 -1.72
C ASN A 69 -0.77 -11.00 -1.34
N MET A 70 -0.51 -10.20 -0.31
CA MET A 70 0.84 -9.89 0.15
C MET A 70 1.04 -10.38 1.58
N GLN A 71 2.17 -11.04 1.85
CA GLN A 71 2.57 -11.36 3.21
C GLN A 71 3.29 -10.16 3.83
N LEU A 72 2.81 -9.72 4.99
CA LEU A 72 3.40 -8.67 5.79
C LEU A 72 4.03 -9.28 7.04
N ASN A 73 5.30 -9.01 7.28
CA ASN A 73 5.96 -9.36 8.53
C ASN A 73 5.37 -8.52 9.69
N ALA A 74 5.57 -9.01 10.92
CA ALA A 74 5.28 -8.25 12.14
C ALA A 74 5.92 -6.86 12.07
N ARG A 75 5.15 -5.82 12.42
CA ARG A 75 5.60 -4.41 12.39
C ARG A 75 6.11 -3.90 11.04
N GLN A 76 5.87 -4.60 9.94
CA GLN A 76 6.34 -4.17 8.63
C GLN A 76 5.63 -2.90 8.17
N SER A 77 6.40 -2.00 7.58
CA SER A 77 5.90 -0.87 6.80
C SER A 77 6.40 -0.99 5.37
N LEU A 78 5.55 -0.62 4.42
CA LEU A 78 5.88 -0.61 2.99
C LEU A 78 5.44 0.72 2.38
N ILE A 79 6.27 1.22 1.47
CA ILE A 79 5.92 2.33 0.59
C ILE A 79 6.15 1.85 -0.83
N ILE A 80 5.08 1.83 -1.63
CA ILE A 80 5.10 1.32 -2.99
C ILE A 80 4.71 2.47 -3.92
N GLU A 81 5.62 2.86 -4.83
CA GLU A 81 5.29 3.75 -5.93
C GLU A 81 4.46 2.96 -6.96
N LEU A 82 3.28 3.48 -7.29
CA LEU A 82 2.33 2.91 -8.25
C LEU A 82 2.61 3.39 -9.68
#